data_AF-A0A2D9DQP2-F1
#
_entry.id   AF-A0A2D9DQP2-F1
#
_cell.length_a   1.000
_cell.length_b   1.000
_cell.length_c   1.000
_cell.angle_alpha   90.00
_cell.angle_beta   90.00
_cell.angle_gamma   90.00
#
_symmetry.space_group_name_H-M   'P 1'
#
loop_
_entity.id
_entity.type
_entity.pdbx_description
1 polymer ?
#
loop_
_entity_poly.entity_id
_entity_poly.type
_entity_poly.pdbx_seq_one_letter_code
_entity_poly.pdbx_strand_id
1 'polypeptide(L)'
;MPRKLKLLGVVIFLLFGYLAWQWIPMPLPAQWSTEQRALIDSLALSQLPPLPVDTGNAVADDPRAAHFGHQLFFDTRLSSNGDVSCATCHMPTSGFTDGRPVAVGIGTTERNTMPLAGAAYSRWYFWDGRKDSLWSQALAPLEDPREHGMTRMEVARLIGSTADYRDSYEQLFGELPTLEDSSRFPPQASPLGDEQSKLAWQRMDESDQYEVSLIFANVGKALAAYQRKLLPGPAAFDHYVADLQRSSSVTDSSAMSRAQLAGLKLFIGKAQCINCHNGPLFTNNDFHNTAVLSAPGVLPAAGRSEGLRLARSDPFNCTGKFSDADASECIELEFARGGDDMIGAQRTGSLRNLADTAPYMHAGQIATLEEVIDHYVAADIAVIGHNEAKPLNLRAIEKRQLRAFLDALNGALATEDRWLQPPAR
;
A
#
# COMPACT_ATOMS: atom_id res chain seq x y z
N MET A 1 49.34 10.29 41.34
CA MET A 1 48.83 9.05 40.71
C MET A 1 47.48 8.53 41.23
N PRO A 2 47.14 8.51 42.54
CA PRO A 2 45.97 7.76 43.03
C PRO A 2 44.59 8.38 42.69
N ARG A 3 44.49 9.70 42.54
CA ARG A 3 43.24 10.36 42.13
C ARG A 3 42.84 10.06 40.68
N LYS A 4 43.83 9.95 39.77
CA LYS A 4 43.58 9.60 38.35
C LYS A 4 43.10 8.16 38.20
N LEU A 5 43.63 7.22 38.99
CA LEU A 5 43.16 5.83 39.02
C LEU A 5 41.74 5.69 39.59
N LYS A 6 41.39 6.42 40.65
CA LYS A 6 40.03 6.43 41.21
C LYS A 6 39.02 7.03 40.23
N LEU A 7 39.37 8.14 39.56
CA LEU A 7 38.52 8.76 38.54
C LEU A 7 38.31 7.81 37.34
N LEU A 8 39.37 7.15 36.88
CA LEU A 8 39.29 6.15 35.81
C LEU A 8 38.39 4.96 36.19
N GLY A 9 38.48 4.46 37.42
CA GLY A 9 37.60 3.39 37.91
C GLY A 9 36.13 3.78 37.95
N VAL A 10 35.81 5.01 38.37
CA VAL A 10 34.43 5.55 38.36
C VAL A 10 33.92 5.69 36.92
N VAL A 11 34.74 6.21 36.00
CA VAL A 11 34.36 6.34 34.58
C VAL A 11 34.08 4.97 33.96
N ILE A 12 34.91 3.96 34.22
CA ILE A 12 34.71 2.59 33.72
C ILE A 12 33.42 1.99 34.28
N PHE A 13 33.14 2.16 35.58
CA PHE A 13 31.92 1.65 36.20
C PHE A 13 30.66 2.32 35.62
N LEU A 14 30.68 3.65 35.44
CA LEU A 14 29.58 4.39 34.83
C LEU A 14 29.38 4.00 33.36
N LEU A 15 30.47 3.80 32.61
CA LEU A 15 30.40 3.31 31.23
C LEU A 15 29.79 1.91 31.18
N PHE A 16 30.24 0.98 32.04
CA PHE A 16 29.69 -0.37 32.10
C PHE A 16 28.22 -0.37 32.51
N GLY A 17 27.85 0.44 33.49
CA GLY A 17 26.45 0.62 33.90
C GLY A 17 25.58 1.18 32.77
N TYR A 18 26.07 2.17 32.03
CA TYR A 18 25.38 2.73 30.87
C TYR A 18 25.24 1.69 29.74
N LEU A 19 26.31 0.97 29.42
CA LEU A 19 26.29 -0.10 28.42
C LEU A 19 25.31 -1.21 28.83
N ALA A 20 25.36 -1.67 30.08
CA ALA A 20 24.40 -2.64 30.59
C ALA A 20 22.95 -2.11 30.48
N TRP A 21 22.72 -0.85 30.85
CA TRP A 21 21.41 -0.19 30.73
C TRP A 21 20.89 -0.13 29.29
N GLN A 22 21.75 0.01 28.29
CA GLN A 22 21.35 0.00 26.88
C GLN A 22 20.84 -1.36 26.40
N TRP A 23 21.26 -2.46 27.03
CA TRP A 23 21.03 -3.81 26.56
C TRP A 23 20.16 -4.68 27.48
N ILE A 24 19.94 -4.26 28.73
CA ILE A 24 19.08 -4.99 29.69
C ILE A 24 17.60 -4.62 29.47
N PRO A 25 16.73 -5.61 29.16
CA PRO A 25 15.31 -5.37 28.97
C PRO A 25 14.62 -5.05 30.30
N MET A 26 13.62 -4.16 30.25
CA MET A 26 12.73 -3.98 31.40
C MET A 26 11.82 -5.20 31.55
N PRO A 27 11.46 -5.58 32.79
CA PRO A 27 10.51 -6.66 32.99
C PRO A 27 9.14 -6.31 32.40
N LEU A 28 8.50 -7.30 31.78
CA LEU A 28 7.10 -7.18 31.36
C LEU A 28 6.19 -7.09 32.59
N PRO A 29 5.07 -6.36 32.50
CA PRO A 29 4.08 -6.40 33.57
C PRO A 29 3.45 -7.80 33.63
N ALA A 30 2.99 -8.22 34.81
CA ALA A 30 2.25 -9.48 34.94
C ALA A 30 0.96 -9.47 34.11
N GLN A 31 0.34 -8.29 33.98
CA GLN A 31 -0.95 -8.06 33.34
C GLN A 31 -0.92 -6.74 32.57
N TRP A 32 -1.59 -6.68 31.41
CA TRP A 32 -1.90 -5.40 30.75
C TRP A 32 -2.98 -4.64 31.53
N SER A 33 -2.92 -3.31 31.52
CA SER A 33 -4.05 -2.49 32.00
C SER A 33 -5.29 -2.70 31.13
N THR A 34 -6.46 -2.32 31.62
CA THR A 34 -7.72 -2.45 30.87
C THR A 34 -7.64 -1.69 29.54
N GLU A 35 -7.07 -0.49 29.55
CA GLU A 35 -6.89 0.35 28.37
C GLU A 35 -5.92 -0.28 27.38
N GLN A 36 -4.80 -0.84 27.88
CA GLN A 36 -3.84 -1.55 27.04
C GLN A 36 -4.46 -2.79 26.39
N ARG A 37 -5.29 -3.55 27.13
CA ARG A 37 -5.99 -4.72 26.55
C ARG A 37 -6.96 -4.30 25.45
N ALA A 38 -7.78 -3.28 25.69
CA ALA A 38 -8.72 -2.79 24.69
C ALA A 38 -7.99 -2.30 23.43
N LEU A 39 -6.86 -1.61 23.61
CA LEU A 39 -6.02 -1.16 22.50
C LEU A 39 -5.32 -2.31 21.76
N ILE A 40 -4.87 -3.33 22.47
CA ILE A 40 -4.27 -4.53 21.85
C ILE A 40 -5.35 -5.31 21.07
N ASP A 41 -6.54 -5.45 21.63
CA ASP A 41 -7.65 -6.16 21.00
C ASP A 41 -8.09 -5.46 19.70
N SER A 42 -8.15 -4.11 19.68
CA SER A 42 -8.55 -3.35 18.49
C SER A 42 -7.57 -3.44 17.31
N LEU A 43 -6.36 -3.91 17.53
CA LEU A 43 -5.34 -4.12 16.49
C LEU A 43 -5.41 -5.53 15.87
N ALA A 44 -6.13 -6.47 16.48
CA ALA A 44 -6.20 -7.83 16.00
C ALA A 44 -7.02 -7.95 14.72
N LEU A 45 -6.64 -8.89 13.86
CA LEU A 45 -7.33 -9.16 12.60
C LEU A 45 -8.78 -9.63 12.82
N SER A 46 -9.10 -10.20 13.97
CA SER A 46 -10.48 -10.54 14.35
C SER A 46 -11.40 -9.33 14.47
N GLN A 47 -10.84 -8.12 14.61
CA GLN A 47 -11.58 -6.85 14.59
C GLN A 47 -11.66 -6.23 13.19
N LEU A 48 -11.06 -6.85 12.16
CA LEU A 48 -11.16 -6.38 10.78
C LEU A 48 -12.62 -6.53 10.31
N PRO A 49 -13.29 -5.44 9.89
CA PRO A 49 -14.65 -5.55 9.41
C PRO A 49 -14.72 -6.35 8.10
N PRO A 50 -15.93 -6.77 7.67
CA PRO A 50 -16.14 -7.18 6.30
C PRO A 50 -15.61 -6.12 5.31
N LEU A 51 -15.29 -6.55 4.10
CA LEU A 51 -14.85 -5.62 3.06
C LEU A 51 -15.88 -4.49 2.88
N PRO A 52 -15.43 -3.23 2.76
CA PRO A 52 -16.33 -2.14 2.48
C PRO A 52 -17.01 -2.34 1.12
N VAL A 53 -18.26 -1.88 1.02
CA VAL A 53 -18.98 -1.81 -0.24
C VAL A 53 -18.24 -0.82 -1.15
N ASP A 54 -17.99 -1.24 -2.39
CA ASP A 54 -17.38 -0.38 -3.42
C ASP A 54 -18.51 0.19 -4.30
N THR A 55 -18.98 1.38 -3.95
CA THR A 55 -20.11 2.02 -4.65
C THR A 55 -19.75 2.44 -6.07
N GLY A 56 -18.47 2.71 -6.35
CA GLY A 56 -17.98 3.09 -7.67
C GLY A 56 -17.78 1.91 -8.64
N ASN A 57 -17.99 0.67 -8.19
CA ASN A 57 -17.77 -0.55 -8.96
C ASN A 57 -18.86 -1.60 -8.69
N ALA A 58 -19.88 -1.63 -9.54
CA ALA A 58 -21.02 -2.52 -9.44
C ALA A 58 -20.66 -4.03 -9.51
N VAL A 59 -19.48 -4.37 -10.05
CA VAL A 59 -19.01 -5.76 -10.17
C VAL A 59 -17.93 -6.13 -9.14
N ALA A 60 -17.67 -5.27 -8.14
CA ALA A 60 -16.58 -5.43 -7.17
C ALA A 60 -16.60 -6.79 -6.44
N ASP A 61 -17.79 -7.32 -6.15
CA ASP A 61 -17.96 -8.60 -5.46
C ASP A 61 -18.42 -9.75 -6.37
N ASP A 62 -18.53 -9.51 -7.69
CA ASP A 62 -18.89 -10.55 -8.66
C ASP A 62 -17.71 -11.53 -8.85
N PRO A 63 -17.89 -12.84 -8.59
CA PRO A 63 -16.83 -13.84 -8.77
C PRO A 63 -16.36 -13.96 -10.22
N ARG A 64 -17.19 -13.66 -11.21
CA ARG A 64 -16.82 -13.65 -12.64
C ARG A 64 -15.88 -12.49 -12.94
N ALA A 65 -16.15 -11.30 -12.37
CA ALA A 65 -15.26 -10.14 -12.50
C ALA A 65 -13.91 -10.39 -11.81
N ALA A 66 -13.91 -11.04 -10.64
CA ALA A 66 -12.68 -11.43 -9.97
C ALA A 66 -11.85 -12.44 -10.79
N HIS A 67 -12.51 -13.40 -11.46
CA HIS A 67 -11.83 -14.31 -12.38
C HIS A 67 -11.22 -13.59 -13.58
N PHE A 68 -11.98 -12.68 -14.21
CA PHE A 68 -11.48 -11.89 -15.34
C PHE A 68 -10.32 -10.98 -14.93
N GLY A 69 -10.44 -10.27 -13.81
CA GLY A 69 -9.37 -9.47 -13.22
C GLY A 69 -8.12 -10.28 -12.89
N HIS A 70 -8.29 -11.51 -12.41
CA HIS A 70 -7.18 -12.43 -12.15
C HIS A 70 -6.43 -12.79 -13.44
N GLN A 71 -7.14 -13.04 -14.54
CA GLN A 71 -6.50 -13.25 -15.84
C GLN A 71 -5.71 -12.04 -16.31
N LEU A 72 -6.29 -10.84 -16.20
CA LEU A 72 -5.64 -9.60 -16.59
C LEU A 72 -4.39 -9.30 -15.74
N PHE A 73 -4.46 -9.54 -14.42
CA PHE A 73 -3.36 -9.25 -13.49
C PHE A 73 -2.05 -9.97 -13.84
N PHE A 74 -2.15 -11.18 -14.40
CA PHE A 74 -1.00 -12.00 -14.77
C PHE A 74 -0.65 -11.94 -16.27
N ASP A 75 -1.41 -11.23 -17.11
CA ASP A 75 -1.21 -11.21 -18.56
C ASP A 75 -0.17 -10.15 -18.98
N THR A 76 0.94 -10.59 -19.57
CA THR A 76 1.99 -9.69 -20.04
C THR A 76 1.65 -8.98 -21.35
N ARG A 77 0.61 -9.43 -22.06
CA ARG A 77 0.07 -8.72 -23.24
C ARG A 77 -0.50 -7.35 -22.89
N LEU A 78 -0.78 -7.10 -21.61
CA LEU A 78 -1.10 -5.77 -21.10
C LEU A 78 0.14 -4.87 -20.95
N SER A 79 1.20 -5.08 -21.71
CA SER A 79 2.34 -4.16 -21.80
C SER A 79 2.77 -4.01 -23.24
N SER A 80 3.24 -2.82 -23.64
CA SER A 80 3.58 -2.56 -25.04
C SER A 80 4.79 -3.35 -25.54
N ASN A 81 5.64 -3.87 -24.65
CA ASN A 81 6.72 -4.81 -24.99
C ASN A 81 6.36 -6.29 -24.80
N GLY A 82 5.20 -6.61 -24.20
CA GLY A 82 4.75 -7.98 -23.96
C GLY A 82 5.43 -8.70 -22.79
N ASP A 83 6.23 -8.01 -21.97
CA ASP A 83 7.06 -8.60 -20.90
C ASP A 83 6.58 -8.25 -19.47
N VAL A 84 5.67 -7.28 -19.32
CA VAL A 84 5.24 -6.75 -18.01
C VAL A 84 3.77 -7.07 -17.76
N SER A 85 3.46 -7.63 -16.59
CA SER A 85 2.11 -7.71 -16.04
C SER A 85 2.07 -7.08 -14.65
N CYS A 86 0.89 -6.94 -14.05
CA CYS A 86 0.77 -6.44 -12.68
C CYS A 86 1.58 -7.32 -11.70
N ALA A 87 1.59 -8.63 -11.93
CA ALA A 87 2.34 -9.61 -11.14
C ALA A 87 3.88 -9.49 -11.25
N THR A 88 4.41 -8.78 -12.27
CA THR A 88 5.85 -8.51 -12.38
C THR A 88 6.35 -7.66 -11.22
N CYS A 89 5.56 -6.65 -10.81
CA CYS A 89 5.89 -5.77 -9.69
C CYS A 89 5.20 -6.22 -8.38
N HIS A 90 3.98 -6.74 -8.47
CA HIS A 90 3.20 -7.17 -7.32
C HIS A 90 3.26 -8.68 -7.14
N MET A 91 4.43 -9.21 -6.76
CA MET A 91 4.67 -10.65 -6.65
C MET A 91 3.99 -11.26 -5.41
N PRO A 92 3.07 -12.24 -5.56
CA PRO A 92 2.39 -12.87 -4.43
C PRO A 92 3.34 -13.47 -3.38
N THR A 93 4.50 -13.98 -3.81
CA THR A 93 5.54 -14.57 -2.95
C THR A 93 6.34 -13.55 -2.14
N SER A 94 6.19 -12.26 -2.41
CA SER A 94 6.95 -11.17 -1.78
C SER A 94 6.01 -10.10 -1.23
N GLY A 95 4.89 -10.52 -0.64
CA GLY A 95 3.89 -9.62 -0.06
C GLY A 95 3.25 -8.68 -1.09
N PHE A 96 3.22 -9.06 -2.37
CA PHE A 96 2.83 -8.21 -3.50
C PHE A 96 3.73 -6.98 -3.71
N THR A 97 5.03 -7.16 -3.51
CA THR A 97 6.08 -6.17 -3.82
C THR A 97 7.16 -6.79 -4.72
N ASP A 98 8.13 -5.99 -5.17
CA ASP A 98 9.16 -6.42 -6.13
C ASP A 98 10.57 -6.57 -5.56
N GLY A 99 10.76 -6.27 -4.27
CA GLY A 99 12.06 -6.29 -3.61
C GLY A 99 13.03 -5.20 -4.09
N ARG A 100 12.55 -4.14 -4.77
CA ARG A 100 13.37 -3.08 -5.36
C ARG A 100 13.12 -1.72 -4.71
N PRO A 101 14.12 -0.81 -4.71
CA PRO A 101 13.91 0.56 -4.25
C PRO A 101 12.78 1.27 -4.99
N VAL A 102 12.75 1.13 -6.30
CA VAL A 102 11.73 1.67 -7.18
C VAL A 102 11.31 0.62 -8.21
N ALA A 103 10.06 0.65 -8.61
CA ALA A 103 9.50 -0.33 -9.53
C ALA A 103 10.16 -0.26 -10.91
N VAL A 104 10.30 -1.41 -11.56
CA VAL A 104 10.84 -1.54 -12.92
C VAL A 104 9.83 -2.30 -13.78
N GLY A 105 9.12 -1.57 -14.65
CA GLY A 105 8.30 -2.13 -15.72
C GLY A 105 9.09 -2.11 -17.03
N ILE A 106 8.51 -1.50 -18.07
CA ILE A 106 9.22 -1.19 -19.33
C ILE A 106 10.38 -0.22 -19.07
N GLY A 107 10.22 0.66 -18.09
CA GLY A 107 11.23 1.59 -17.61
C GLY A 107 11.36 1.57 -16.09
N THR A 108 12.07 2.55 -15.53
CA THR A 108 12.23 2.72 -14.08
C THR A 108 11.29 3.81 -13.58
N THR A 109 10.52 3.50 -12.53
CA THR A 109 9.61 4.45 -11.88
C THR A 109 10.33 5.26 -10.78
N GLU A 110 9.58 6.09 -10.05
CA GLU A 110 10.11 6.94 -8.98
C GLU A 110 9.72 6.46 -7.57
N ARG A 111 8.95 5.37 -7.46
CA ARG A 111 8.32 4.96 -6.22
C ARG A 111 8.50 3.47 -5.98
N ASN A 112 8.54 3.10 -4.70
CA ASN A 112 8.52 1.73 -4.26
C ASN A 112 7.11 1.14 -4.48
N THR A 113 7.07 -0.15 -4.85
CA THR A 113 5.84 -0.88 -5.12
C THR A 113 5.07 -1.18 -3.82
N MET A 114 3.84 -0.67 -3.70
CA MET A 114 3.02 -0.91 -2.50
C MET A 114 2.49 -2.36 -2.45
N PRO A 115 2.38 -2.98 -1.27
CA PRO A 115 1.72 -4.27 -1.13
C PRO A 115 0.21 -4.16 -1.44
N LEU A 116 -0.37 -5.24 -1.96
CA LEU A 116 -1.79 -5.33 -2.33
C LEU A 116 -2.66 -6.11 -1.33
N ALA A 117 -2.08 -6.91 -0.45
CA ALA A 117 -2.86 -7.66 0.55
C ALA A 117 -3.60 -6.69 1.49
N GLY A 118 -4.93 -6.75 1.49
CA GLY A 118 -5.79 -5.86 2.26
C GLY A 118 -5.95 -4.46 1.66
N ALA A 119 -5.48 -4.21 0.43
CA ALA A 119 -5.59 -2.90 -0.22
C ALA A 119 -7.05 -2.44 -0.40
N ALA A 120 -7.99 -3.39 -0.53
CA ALA A 120 -9.42 -3.12 -0.62
C ALA A 120 -10.05 -2.46 0.63
N TYR A 121 -9.34 -2.41 1.76
CA TYR A 121 -9.75 -1.65 2.94
C TYR A 121 -9.29 -0.19 2.91
N SER A 122 -8.50 0.21 1.91
CA SER A 122 -8.03 1.58 1.80
C SER A 122 -9.04 2.45 1.05
N ARG A 123 -9.12 3.72 1.47
CA ARG A 123 -9.89 4.77 0.81
C ARG A 123 -9.06 5.58 -0.20
N TRP A 124 -7.74 5.44 -0.18
CA TRP A 124 -6.83 6.18 -1.03
C TRP A 124 -5.71 5.29 -1.51
N TYR A 125 -5.34 5.45 -2.77
CA TYR A 125 -4.39 4.58 -3.45
C TYR A 125 -3.19 5.37 -3.98
N PHE A 126 -2.08 4.65 -4.17
CA PHE A 126 -0.72 5.21 -4.24
C PHE A 126 -0.25 5.88 -2.93
N TRP A 127 1.04 6.23 -2.90
CA TRP A 127 1.66 6.89 -1.75
C TRP A 127 1.14 8.32 -1.52
N ASP A 128 0.67 9.00 -2.55
CA ASP A 128 0.16 10.38 -2.52
C ASP A 128 -1.37 10.46 -2.50
N GLY A 129 -2.07 9.33 -2.64
CA GLY A 129 -3.53 9.31 -2.69
C GLY A 129 -4.11 9.90 -3.97
N ARG A 130 -3.38 9.85 -5.10
CA ARG A 130 -3.85 10.39 -6.39
C ARG A 130 -4.98 9.59 -7.04
N LYS A 131 -5.38 8.49 -6.43
CA LYS A 131 -6.52 7.66 -6.83
C LYS A 131 -7.38 7.37 -5.61
N ASP A 132 -8.68 7.44 -5.80
CA ASP A 132 -9.72 7.37 -4.77
C ASP A 132 -10.43 6.00 -4.71
N SER A 133 -10.15 5.12 -5.67
CA SER A 133 -10.73 3.79 -5.72
C SER A 133 -9.73 2.74 -6.22
N LEU A 134 -9.97 1.48 -5.85
CA LEU A 134 -9.12 0.35 -6.25
C LEU A 134 -9.14 0.18 -7.77
N TRP A 135 -10.31 0.40 -8.38
CA TRP A 135 -10.48 0.26 -9.82
C TRP A 135 -9.80 1.39 -10.59
N SER A 136 -9.84 2.63 -10.08
CA SER A 136 -9.18 3.76 -10.75
C SER A 136 -7.65 3.71 -10.61
N GLN A 137 -7.14 3.14 -9.51
CA GLN A 137 -5.72 2.88 -9.34
C GLN A 137 -5.18 1.89 -10.38
N ALA A 138 -5.91 0.80 -10.63
CA ALA A 138 -5.48 -0.25 -11.54
C ALA A 138 -5.26 0.24 -12.98
N LEU A 139 -5.90 1.36 -13.35
CA LEU A 139 -5.77 1.97 -14.68
C LEU A 139 -4.45 2.71 -14.91
N ALA A 140 -3.90 3.35 -13.86
CA ALA A 140 -2.76 4.25 -14.04
C ALA A 140 -1.49 3.55 -14.57
N PRO A 141 -1.10 2.35 -14.05
CA PRO A 141 0.06 1.63 -14.57
C PRO A 141 -0.03 1.28 -16.06
N LEU A 142 -1.24 1.02 -16.58
CA LEU A 142 -1.47 0.59 -17.95
C LEU A 142 -0.98 1.62 -18.98
N GLU A 143 -1.16 2.92 -18.69
CA GLU A 143 -0.79 4.01 -19.61
C GLU A 143 0.49 4.77 -19.19
N ASP A 144 1.15 4.42 -18.07
CA ASP A 144 2.46 5.01 -17.73
C ASP A 144 3.55 4.38 -18.61
N PRO A 145 4.31 5.17 -19.40
CA PRO A 145 5.32 4.67 -20.33
C PRO A 145 6.51 3.97 -19.67
N ARG A 146 6.67 4.09 -18.34
CA ARG A 146 7.70 3.41 -17.55
C ARG A 146 7.19 2.12 -16.91
N GLU A 147 5.88 1.92 -16.86
CA GLU A 147 5.25 0.74 -16.28
C GLU A 147 4.82 -0.23 -17.39
N HIS A 148 3.56 -0.20 -17.83
CA HIS A 148 3.06 -1.05 -18.91
C HIS A 148 3.11 -0.37 -20.29
N GLY A 149 3.05 0.97 -20.33
CA GLY A 149 3.25 1.77 -21.54
C GLY A 149 2.29 1.48 -22.70
N MET A 150 1.05 1.08 -22.42
CA MET A 150 0.01 0.89 -23.44
C MET A 150 -0.73 2.21 -23.72
N THR A 151 -1.37 2.27 -24.87
CA THR A 151 -2.42 3.24 -25.17
C THR A 151 -3.79 2.68 -24.79
N ARG A 152 -4.75 3.57 -24.50
CA ARG A 152 -6.12 3.15 -24.19
C ARG A 152 -6.76 2.27 -25.27
N MET A 153 -6.50 2.59 -26.54
CA MET A 153 -6.99 1.78 -27.65
C MET A 153 -6.33 0.40 -27.74
N GLU A 154 -5.04 0.27 -27.41
CA GLU A 154 -4.40 -1.04 -27.33
C GLU A 154 -5.05 -1.93 -26.27
N VAL A 155 -5.38 -1.36 -25.10
CA VAL A 155 -6.11 -2.09 -24.05
C VAL A 155 -7.48 -2.53 -24.57
N ALA A 156 -8.28 -1.60 -25.11
CA ALA A 156 -9.62 -1.92 -25.63
C ALA A 156 -9.57 -2.99 -26.73
N ARG A 157 -8.59 -2.91 -27.64
CA ARG A 157 -8.39 -3.92 -28.70
C ARG A 157 -7.91 -5.26 -28.15
N LEU A 158 -7.08 -5.30 -27.11
CA LEU A 158 -6.69 -6.56 -26.50
C LEU A 158 -7.90 -7.28 -25.91
N ILE A 159 -8.76 -6.55 -25.19
CA ILE A 159 -10.02 -7.08 -24.65
C ILE A 159 -10.92 -7.54 -25.79
N GLY A 160 -11.11 -6.72 -26.81
CA GLY A 160 -11.99 -7.04 -27.93
C GLY A 160 -11.45 -8.19 -28.80
N SER A 161 -10.16 -8.30 -29.05
CA SER A 161 -9.62 -9.30 -30.01
C SER A 161 -9.30 -10.65 -29.40
N THR A 162 -9.23 -10.76 -28.07
CA THR A 162 -9.01 -12.04 -27.38
C THR A 162 -10.34 -12.66 -27.02
N ALA A 163 -10.69 -13.81 -27.63
CA ALA A 163 -12.00 -14.45 -27.50
C ALA A 163 -12.46 -14.59 -26.03
N ASP A 164 -11.62 -15.18 -25.17
CA ASP A 164 -11.96 -15.37 -23.75
C ASP A 164 -12.16 -14.04 -22.98
N TYR A 165 -11.44 -12.98 -23.38
CA TYR A 165 -11.59 -11.66 -22.75
C TYR A 165 -12.84 -10.95 -23.25
N ARG A 166 -13.16 -11.04 -24.54
CA ARG A 166 -14.42 -10.56 -25.10
C ARG A 166 -15.58 -11.23 -24.38
N ASP A 167 -15.59 -12.56 -24.31
CA ASP A 167 -16.67 -13.31 -23.66
C ASP A 167 -16.83 -12.93 -22.17
N SER A 168 -15.72 -12.84 -21.44
CA SER A 168 -15.73 -12.43 -20.02
C SER A 168 -16.22 -10.99 -19.84
N TYR A 169 -15.77 -10.08 -20.71
CA TYR A 169 -16.18 -8.68 -20.69
C TYR A 169 -17.67 -8.53 -21.00
N GLU A 170 -18.15 -9.13 -22.09
CA GLU A 170 -19.53 -8.95 -22.55
C GLU A 170 -20.55 -9.56 -21.59
N GLN A 171 -20.17 -10.65 -20.89
CA GLN A 171 -20.98 -11.23 -19.82
C GLN A 171 -21.16 -10.28 -18.61
N LEU A 172 -20.21 -9.38 -18.38
CA LEU A 172 -20.18 -8.48 -17.22
C LEU A 172 -20.72 -7.08 -17.56
N PHE A 173 -20.36 -6.55 -18.73
CA PHE A 173 -20.52 -5.14 -19.06
C PHE A 173 -21.35 -4.87 -20.32
N GLY A 174 -21.77 -5.93 -21.02
CA GLY A 174 -22.50 -5.84 -22.29
C GLY A 174 -21.59 -5.82 -23.53
N GLU A 175 -22.21 -5.82 -24.71
CA GLU A 175 -21.54 -5.97 -26.01
C GLU A 175 -20.48 -4.89 -26.26
N LEU A 176 -19.34 -5.30 -26.85
CA LEU A 176 -18.30 -4.38 -27.27
C LEU A 176 -18.66 -3.71 -28.61
N PRO A 177 -18.25 -2.43 -28.82
CA PRO A 177 -18.31 -1.83 -30.15
C PRO A 177 -17.33 -2.51 -31.12
N THR A 178 -17.56 -2.35 -32.42
CA THR A 178 -16.68 -2.85 -33.48
C THR A 178 -15.39 -2.01 -33.57
N LEU A 179 -14.35 -2.41 -32.84
CA LEU A 179 -13.09 -1.67 -32.69
C LEU A 179 -12.14 -1.74 -33.92
N GLU A 180 -12.49 -2.53 -34.94
CA GLU A 180 -11.66 -2.76 -36.13
C GLU A 180 -11.65 -1.56 -37.11
N ASP A 181 -12.68 -0.70 -37.07
CA ASP A 181 -12.76 0.49 -37.90
C ASP A 181 -11.73 1.53 -37.44
N SER A 182 -10.56 1.53 -38.08
CA SER A 182 -9.45 2.42 -37.72
C SER A 182 -9.69 3.89 -38.07
N SER A 183 -10.76 4.23 -38.79
CA SER A 183 -11.17 5.62 -39.01
C SER A 183 -11.88 6.21 -37.79
N ARG A 184 -12.60 5.37 -37.04
CA ARG A 184 -13.26 5.69 -35.77
C ARG A 184 -12.39 5.42 -34.55
N PHE A 185 -11.68 4.29 -34.57
CA PHE A 185 -10.86 3.78 -33.48
C PHE A 185 -9.40 3.61 -33.91
N PRO A 186 -8.61 4.69 -34.02
CA PRO A 186 -7.20 4.60 -34.41
C PRO A 186 -6.42 3.68 -33.46
N PRO A 187 -5.55 2.78 -33.97
CA PRO A 187 -4.92 1.72 -33.17
C PRO A 187 -4.18 2.15 -31.90
N GLN A 188 -3.61 3.36 -31.90
CA GLN A 188 -2.72 3.87 -30.87
C GLN A 188 -3.29 5.11 -30.16
N ALA A 189 -4.60 5.35 -30.25
CA ALA A 189 -5.20 6.54 -29.64
C ALA A 189 -5.24 6.43 -28.09
N SER A 190 -4.78 7.47 -27.42
CA SER A 190 -4.89 7.66 -25.97
C SER A 190 -4.85 9.15 -25.62
N PRO A 191 -5.53 9.60 -24.54
CA PRO A 191 -5.34 10.97 -24.03
C PRO A 191 -3.97 11.17 -23.37
N LEU A 192 -3.23 10.10 -23.09
CA LEU A 192 -1.90 10.08 -22.49
C LEU A 192 -0.86 9.54 -23.49
N GLY A 193 0.39 9.42 -23.06
CA GLY A 193 1.49 8.94 -23.92
C GLY A 193 2.08 10.02 -24.84
N ASP A 194 2.55 9.59 -26.02
CA ASP A 194 3.22 10.45 -26.99
C ASP A 194 2.26 11.39 -27.75
N GLU A 195 2.84 12.33 -28.51
CA GLU A 195 2.07 13.33 -29.25
C GLU A 195 1.19 12.72 -30.36
N GLN A 196 1.64 11.65 -31.01
CA GLN A 196 0.89 10.99 -32.06
C GLN A 196 -0.36 10.29 -31.51
N SER A 197 -0.23 9.59 -30.38
CA SER A 197 -1.36 8.97 -29.67
C SER A 197 -2.39 10.00 -29.22
N LYS A 198 -1.93 11.14 -28.68
CA LYS A 198 -2.80 12.24 -28.25
C LYS A 198 -3.53 12.91 -29.42
N LEU A 199 -2.84 13.14 -30.53
CA LEU A 199 -3.47 13.69 -31.73
C LEU A 199 -4.46 12.71 -32.36
N ALA A 200 -4.18 11.41 -32.34
CA ALA A 200 -5.12 10.39 -32.78
C ALA A 200 -6.38 10.39 -31.91
N TRP A 201 -6.23 10.46 -30.59
CA TRP A 201 -7.33 10.56 -29.63
C TRP A 201 -8.20 11.80 -29.87
N GLN A 202 -7.58 12.97 -29.99
CA GLN A 202 -8.29 14.24 -30.19
C GLN A 202 -9.09 14.32 -31.49
N ARG A 203 -8.78 13.48 -32.49
CA ARG A 203 -9.53 13.40 -33.76
C ARG A 203 -10.72 12.45 -33.70
N MET A 204 -10.80 11.59 -32.69
CA MET A 204 -11.95 10.73 -32.47
C MET A 204 -13.15 11.55 -32.01
N ASP A 205 -14.35 11.11 -32.39
CA ASP A 205 -15.59 11.67 -31.86
C ASP A 205 -15.67 11.46 -30.34
N GLU A 206 -16.32 12.38 -29.62
CA GLU A 206 -16.43 12.30 -28.15
C GLU A 206 -17.15 11.01 -27.69
N SER A 207 -18.08 10.49 -28.49
CA SER A 207 -18.74 9.20 -28.23
C SER A 207 -17.77 8.03 -28.32
N ASP A 208 -16.88 8.02 -29.31
CA ASP A 208 -15.90 6.96 -29.52
C ASP A 208 -14.83 7.01 -28.42
N GLN A 209 -14.40 8.22 -28.01
CA GLN A 209 -13.55 8.42 -26.83
C GLN A 209 -14.20 7.90 -25.54
N TYR A 210 -15.51 8.10 -25.40
CA TYR A 210 -16.28 7.60 -24.26
C TYR A 210 -16.36 6.07 -24.26
N GLU A 211 -16.72 5.43 -25.38
CA GLU A 211 -16.79 3.97 -25.50
C GLU A 211 -15.47 3.30 -25.11
N VAL A 212 -14.36 3.82 -25.63
CA VAL A 212 -13.02 3.29 -25.34
C VAL A 212 -12.63 3.51 -23.89
N SER A 213 -12.98 4.66 -23.31
CA SER A 213 -12.74 4.95 -21.90
C SER A 213 -13.62 4.13 -20.96
N LEU A 214 -14.83 3.75 -21.38
CA LEU A 214 -15.71 2.85 -20.64
C LEU A 214 -15.12 1.44 -20.59
N ILE A 215 -14.64 0.91 -21.72
CA ILE A 215 -13.92 -0.38 -21.77
C ILE A 215 -12.72 -0.34 -20.82
N PHE A 216 -11.93 0.73 -20.89
CA PHE A 216 -10.78 0.92 -20.02
C PHE A 216 -11.17 0.96 -18.53
N ALA A 217 -12.20 1.70 -18.15
CA ALA A 217 -12.71 1.72 -16.77
C ALA A 217 -13.17 0.33 -16.29
N ASN A 218 -13.86 -0.42 -17.15
CA ASN A 218 -14.34 -1.77 -16.86
C ASN A 218 -13.19 -2.77 -16.64
N VAL A 219 -12.06 -2.62 -17.34
CA VAL A 219 -10.82 -3.37 -17.05
C VAL A 219 -10.34 -3.08 -15.62
N GLY A 220 -10.33 -1.81 -15.21
CA GLY A 220 -10.00 -1.43 -13.83
C GLY A 220 -10.96 -2.03 -12.80
N LYS A 221 -12.27 -2.05 -13.09
CA LYS A 221 -13.30 -2.64 -12.23
C LYS A 221 -13.12 -4.15 -12.04
N ALA A 222 -12.78 -4.88 -13.11
CA ALA A 222 -12.46 -6.31 -13.04
C ALA A 222 -11.18 -6.56 -12.22
N LEU A 223 -10.10 -5.79 -12.46
CA LEU A 223 -8.86 -5.86 -11.70
C LEU A 223 -9.10 -5.60 -10.20
N ALA A 224 -9.95 -4.63 -9.85
CA ALA A 224 -10.34 -4.36 -8.47
C ALA A 224 -11.10 -5.54 -7.83
N ALA A 225 -12.02 -6.17 -8.56
CA ALA A 225 -12.75 -7.35 -8.06
C ALA A 225 -11.80 -8.52 -7.71
N TYR A 226 -10.72 -8.69 -8.48
CA TYR A 226 -9.64 -9.63 -8.14
C TYR A 226 -8.86 -9.18 -6.91
N GLN A 227 -8.41 -7.92 -6.87
CA GLN A 227 -7.63 -7.39 -5.75
C GLN A 227 -8.39 -7.45 -4.41
N ARG A 228 -9.73 -7.39 -4.42
CA ARG A 228 -10.59 -7.62 -3.23
C ARG A 228 -10.47 -9.04 -2.64
N LYS A 229 -9.97 -10.02 -3.40
CA LYS A 229 -9.70 -11.38 -2.90
C LYS A 229 -8.38 -11.49 -2.14
N LEU A 230 -7.51 -10.49 -2.25
CA LEU A 230 -6.17 -10.49 -1.66
C LEU A 230 -6.24 -10.00 -0.21
N LEU A 231 -6.39 -10.92 0.73
CA LEU A 231 -6.61 -10.62 2.15
C LEU A 231 -5.40 -11.03 3.02
N PRO A 232 -5.03 -10.20 4.02
CA PRO A 232 -4.05 -10.60 5.02
C PRO A 232 -4.64 -11.70 5.90
N GLY A 233 -3.81 -12.64 6.36
CA GLY A 233 -4.22 -13.66 7.33
C GLY A 233 -3.60 -13.44 8.71
N PRO A 234 -3.99 -14.29 9.68
CA PRO A 234 -3.56 -14.16 11.05
C PRO A 234 -2.05 -14.37 11.20
N ALA A 235 -1.43 -13.51 11.98
CA ALA A 235 -0.03 -13.56 12.37
C ALA A 235 0.12 -14.01 13.84
N ALA A 236 1.38 -14.15 14.29
CA ALA A 236 1.69 -14.45 15.69
C ALA A 236 1.02 -13.47 16.69
N PHE A 237 0.92 -12.20 16.31
CA PHE A 237 0.19 -11.19 17.07
C PHE A 237 -1.30 -11.52 17.22
N ASP A 238 -1.97 -11.94 16.15
CA ASP A 238 -3.40 -12.22 16.20
C ASP A 238 -3.70 -13.45 17.08
N HIS A 239 -2.84 -14.47 17.03
CA HIS A 239 -2.91 -15.61 17.95
C HIS A 239 -2.69 -15.21 19.41
N TYR A 240 -1.75 -14.30 19.67
CA TYR A 240 -1.52 -13.75 21.00
C TYR A 240 -2.77 -13.05 21.56
N VAL A 241 -3.44 -12.22 20.75
CA VAL A 241 -4.67 -11.53 21.19
C VAL A 241 -5.77 -12.53 21.50
N ALA A 242 -5.96 -13.56 20.67
CA ALA A 242 -6.96 -14.60 20.92
C ALA A 242 -6.70 -15.37 22.22
N ASP A 243 -5.45 -15.60 22.60
CA ASP A 243 -5.09 -16.20 23.89
C ASP A 243 -5.31 -15.25 25.06
N LEU A 244 -5.02 -13.95 24.88
CA LEU A 244 -5.21 -12.92 25.89
C LEU A 244 -6.69 -12.70 26.26
N GLN A 245 -7.62 -13.08 25.39
CA GLN A 245 -9.06 -13.11 25.72
C GLN A 245 -9.39 -14.22 26.74
N ARG A 246 -8.53 -15.23 26.89
CA ARG A 246 -8.72 -16.37 27.80
C ARG A 246 -7.80 -16.33 29.03
N SER A 247 -6.73 -15.55 29.01
CA SER A 247 -5.82 -15.36 30.15
C SER A 247 -5.62 -13.90 30.53
N SER A 248 -5.47 -13.64 31.83
CA SER A 248 -5.13 -12.31 32.33
C SER A 248 -3.64 -11.99 32.24
N SER A 249 -2.77 -13.00 32.08
CA SER A 249 -1.31 -12.85 32.12
C SER A 249 -0.72 -12.50 30.75
N VAL A 250 0.25 -11.58 30.75
CA VAL A 250 0.94 -11.12 29.53
C VAL A 250 1.76 -12.23 28.87
N THR A 251 2.26 -13.18 29.66
CA THR A 251 3.28 -14.16 29.22
C THR A 251 2.76 -15.59 29.14
N ASP A 252 1.45 -15.82 29.33
CA ASP A 252 0.89 -17.17 29.29
C ASP A 252 0.80 -17.74 27.87
N SER A 253 0.64 -16.87 26.87
CA SER A 253 0.65 -17.28 25.46
C SER A 253 2.09 -17.52 24.99
N SER A 254 2.28 -18.60 24.23
CA SER A 254 3.54 -18.89 23.53
C SER A 254 3.60 -18.31 22.12
N ALA A 255 2.53 -17.65 21.65
CA ALA A 255 2.44 -17.11 20.29
C ALA A 255 3.46 -15.98 20.04
N MET A 256 3.80 -15.20 21.08
CA MET A 256 4.79 -14.13 21.01
C MET A 256 5.87 -14.29 22.08
N SER A 257 7.12 -14.07 21.68
CA SER A 257 8.27 -14.03 22.57
C SER A 257 8.22 -12.82 23.52
N ARG A 258 8.98 -12.89 24.61
CA ARG A 258 9.13 -11.75 25.55
C ARG A 258 9.64 -10.47 24.88
N ALA A 259 10.49 -10.59 23.86
CA ALA A 259 10.99 -9.44 23.11
C ALA A 259 9.88 -8.80 22.26
N GLN A 260 9.06 -9.62 21.59
CA GLN A 260 7.87 -9.18 20.84
C GLN A 260 6.86 -8.48 21.76
N LEU A 261 6.58 -9.03 22.93
CA LEU A 261 5.66 -8.42 23.91
C LEU A 261 6.19 -7.09 24.46
N ALA A 262 7.50 -6.98 24.67
CA ALA A 262 8.12 -5.73 25.07
C ALA A 262 8.07 -4.69 23.94
N GLY A 263 8.22 -5.13 22.69
CA GLY A 263 8.03 -4.30 21.50
C GLY A 263 6.60 -3.79 21.36
N LEU A 264 5.61 -4.66 21.56
CA LEU A 264 4.19 -4.26 21.59
C LEU A 264 3.96 -3.17 22.63
N LYS A 265 4.48 -3.32 23.86
CA LYS A 265 4.39 -2.30 24.91
C LYS A 265 4.99 -0.94 24.50
N LEU A 266 6.10 -0.97 23.76
CA LEU A 266 6.71 0.25 23.24
C LEU A 266 5.83 0.87 22.15
N PHE A 267 5.35 0.06 21.21
CA PHE A 267 4.52 0.45 20.07
C PHE A 267 3.25 1.19 20.49
N ILE A 268 2.51 0.64 21.46
CA ILE A 268 1.27 1.25 21.98
C ILE A 268 1.50 2.30 23.08
N GLY A 269 2.76 2.59 23.41
CA GLY A 269 3.13 3.41 24.54
C GLY A 269 4.24 4.38 24.18
N LYS A 270 5.46 4.12 24.69
CA LYS A 270 6.60 5.05 24.62
C LYS A 270 6.94 5.49 23.19
N ALA A 271 6.84 4.61 22.20
CA ALA A 271 7.20 4.91 20.81
C ALA A 271 6.08 5.60 20.03
N GLN A 272 4.84 5.56 20.55
CA GLN A 272 3.66 6.21 19.95
C GLN A 272 3.37 5.85 18.48
N CYS A 273 3.87 4.71 18.00
CA CYS A 273 3.66 4.26 16.61
C CYS A 273 2.17 4.14 16.25
N ILE A 274 1.35 3.81 17.25
CA ILE A 274 -0.10 3.64 17.12
C ILE A 274 -0.86 4.92 16.73
N ASN A 275 -0.25 6.10 16.85
CA ASN A 275 -0.89 7.35 16.43
C ASN A 275 -1.19 7.36 14.91
N CYS A 276 -0.40 6.63 14.12
CA CYS A 276 -0.60 6.46 12.67
C CYS A 276 -0.88 5.00 12.30
N HIS A 277 -0.19 4.06 12.97
CA HIS A 277 -0.31 2.63 12.70
C HIS A 277 -1.28 1.96 13.66
N ASN A 278 -2.58 2.13 13.40
CA ASN A 278 -3.67 1.63 14.24
C ASN A 278 -4.66 0.75 13.47
N GLY A 279 -5.63 0.23 14.22
CA GLY A 279 -6.63 -0.70 13.71
C GLY A 279 -6.06 -2.04 13.26
N PRO A 280 -6.92 -2.92 12.74
CA PRO A 280 -6.56 -4.28 12.39
C PRO A 280 -5.45 -4.38 11.34
N LEU A 281 -5.28 -3.40 10.45
CA LEU A 281 -4.25 -3.38 9.42
C LEU A 281 -3.01 -2.57 9.80
N PHE A 282 -2.91 -2.06 11.04
CA PHE A 282 -1.79 -1.21 11.47
C PHE A 282 -1.57 0.00 10.54
N THR A 283 -2.67 0.62 10.11
CA THR A 283 -2.68 1.87 9.34
C THR A 283 -4.02 2.57 9.50
N ASN A 284 -3.98 3.89 9.68
CA ASN A 284 -5.14 4.76 9.61
C ASN A 284 -5.52 5.14 8.17
N ASN A 285 -4.73 4.75 7.16
CA ASN A 285 -4.84 5.19 5.77
C ASN A 285 -4.81 6.72 5.57
N ASP A 286 -4.33 7.47 6.56
CA ASP A 286 -4.10 8.92 6.44
C ASP A 286 -2.73 9.21 5.85
N PHE A 287 -2.46 10.50 5.67
CA PHE A 287 -1.24 11.02 5.09
C PHE A 287 -0.46 11.75 6.16
N HIS A 288 0.82 11.40 6.29
CA HIS A 288 1.73 12.06 7.22
C HIS A 288 3.06 12.34 6.55
N ASN A 289 3.67 13.47 6.91
CA ASN A 289 5.04 13.76 6.52
C ASN A 289 5.98 13.39 7.67
N THR A 290 6.81 12.37 7.44
CA THR A 290 7.77 11.85 8.43
C THR A 290 9.22 12.23 8.10
N ALA A 291 9.45 13.21 7.21
CA ALA A 291 10.76 13.70 6.79
C ALA A 291 11.69 12.65 6.15
N VAL A 292 11.16 11.61 5.51
CA VAL A 292 11.99 10.68 4.74
C VAL A 292 12.68 11.45 3.61
N LEU A 293 14.01 11.38 3.59
CA LEU A 293 14.81 12.08 2.59
C LEU A 293 14.60 11.48 1.19
N SER A 294 14.60 12.34 0.18
CA SER A 294 14.65 11.92 -1.22
C SER A 294 16.04 11.42 -1.59
N ALA A 295 16.13 10.60 -2.64
CA ALA A 295 17.43 10.22 -3.19
C ALA A 295 18.25 11.46 -3.60
N PRO A 296 19.59 11.41 -3.54
CA PRO A 296 20.43 12.54 -3.92
C PRO A 296 20.09 13.07 -5.33
N GLY A 297 19.88 14.39 -5.43
CA GLY A 297 19.51 15.05 -6.69
C GLY A 297 18.03 14.98 -7.06
N VAL A 298 17.20 14.31 -6.27
CA VAL A 298 15.73 14.25 -6.46
C VAL A 298 15.06 15.27 -5.55
N LEU A 299 14.18 16.10 -6.13
CA LEU A 299 13.38 17.03 -5.36
C LEU A 299 12.29 16.29 -4.57
N PRO A 300 12.03 16.65 -3.31
CA PRO A 300 10.92 16.09 -2.55
C PRO A 300 9.59 16.29 -3.26
N ALA A 301 8.78 15.22 -3.32
CA ALA A 301 7.46 15.29 -3.93
C ALA A 301 6.50 16.14 -3.07
N ALA A 302 5.55 16.81 -3.73
CA ALA A 302 4.48 17.55 -3.05
C ALA A 302 3.54 16.63 -2.24
N GLY A 303 3.56 15.30 -2.49
CA GLY A 303 2.82 14.31 -1.70
C GLY A 303 1.31 14.48 -1.82
N ARG A 304 0.60 14.32 -0.71
CA ARG A 304 -0.87 14.35 -0.66
C ARG A 304 -1.49 15.62 -1.23
N SER A 305 -0.84 16.78 -1.08
CA SER A 305 -1.39 18.03 -1.63
C SER A 305 -1.60 17.95 -3.14
N GLU A 306 -0.57 17.52 -3.88
CA GLU A 306 -0.68 17.32 -5.33
C GLU A 306 -1.51 16.08 -5.67
N GLY A 307 -1.38 15.00 -4.89
CA GLY A 307 -2.15 13.78 -5.08
C GLY A 307 -3.66 14.04 -5.09
N LEU A 308 -4.18 14.83 -4.13
CA LEU A 308 -5.61 15.16 -4.12
C LEU A 308 -6.03 16.01 -5.33
N ARG A 309 -5.18 16.92 -5.80
CA ARG A 309 -5.46 17.70 -7.02
C ARG A 309 -5.61 16.78 -8.22
N LEU A 310 -4.71 15.81 -8.36
CA LEU A 310 -4.75 14.80 -9.42
C LEU A 310 -6.02 13.94 -9.32
N ALA A 311 -6.33 13.43 -8.12
CA ALA A 311 -7.52 12.61 -7.88
C ALA A 311 -8.81 13.34 -8.28
N ARG A 312 -8.95 14.63 -7.94
CA ARG A 312 -10.13 15.44 -8.31
C ARG A 312 -10.24 15.71 -9.81
N SER A 313 -9.12 15.78 -10.51
CA SER A 313 -9.09 16.01 -11.97
C SER A 313 -9.20 14.74 -12.80
N ASP A 314 -9.07 13.57 -12.18
CA ASP A 314 -9.10 12.29 -12.85
C ASP A 314 -10.51 11.97 -13.37
N PRO A 315 -10.71 11.68 -14.68
CA PRO A 315 -12.02 11.29 -15.19
C PRO A 315 -12.53 9.96 -14.60
N PHE A 316 -11.66 9.15 -13.99
CA PHE A 316 -11.97 7.87 -13.37
C PHE A 316 -12.08 7.94 -11.84
N ASN A 317 -12.44 9.10 -11.29
CA ASN A 317 -12.73 9.24 -9.86
C ASN A 317 -14.21 8.96 -9.55
N CYS A 318 -14.57 9.01 -8.26
CA CYS A 318 -15.90 8.71 -7.74
C CYS A 318 -17.01 9.56 -8.37
N THR A 319 -16.74 10.85 -8.65
CA THR A 319 -17.72 11.75 -9.29
C THR A 319 -17.62 11.73 -10.82
N GLY A 320 -16.73 10.91 -11.37
CA GLY A 320 -16.51 10.76 -12.79
C GLY A 320 -17.58 9.90 -13.45
N LYS A 321 -17.76 10.13 -14.76
CA LYS A 321 -18.78 9.48 -15.61
C LYS A 321 -18.65 7.96 -15.76
N PHE A 322 -17.56 7.36 -15.25
CA PHE A 322 -17.31 5.92 -15.30
C PHE A 322 -17.48 5.23 -13.94
N SER A 323 -17.70 6.01 -12.88
CA SER A 323 -18.06 5.51 -11.55
C SER A 323 -19.51 5.04 -11.55
N ASP A 324 -19.78 3.95 -10.83
CA ASP A 324 -21.16 3.49 -10.58
C ASP A 324 -21.80 4.16 -9.35
N ALA A 325 -21.05 5.03 -8.65
CA ALA A 325 -21.48 5.67 -7.41
C ALA A 325 -22.44 6.84 -7.66
N ASP A 326 -23.38 7.03 -6.76
CA ASP A 326 -24.14 8.27 -6.66
C ASP A 326 -23.26 9.40 -6.11
N ALA A 327 -23.49 10.63 -6.56
CA ALA A 327 -22.71 11.78 -6.12
C ALA A 327 -22.70 11.97 -4.59
N SER A 328 -23.79 11.59 -3.90
CA SER A 328 -23.89 11.64 -2.43
C SER A 328 -22.99 10.64 -1.71
N GLU A 329 -22.45 9.64 -2.41
CA GLU A 329 -21.56 8.63 -1.86
C GLU A 329 -20.08 9.05 -1.94
N CYS A 330 -19.77 10.14 -2.65
CA CYS A 330 -18.40 10.61 -2.91
C CYS A 330 -17.85 11.59 -1.87
N ILE A 331 -18.40 11.59 -0.64
CA ILE A 331 -18.02 12.53 0.42
C ILE A 331 -16.53 12.47 0.79
N GLU A 332 -15.91 11.29 0.70
CA GLU A 332 -14.48 11.11 0.99
C GLU A 332 -13.61 11.90 0.00
N LEU A 333 -13.96 11.93 -1.29
CA LEU A 333 -13.24 12.70 -2.31
C LEU A 333 -13.53 14.20 -2.19
N GLU A 334 -14.79 14.55 -1.96
CA GLU A 334 -15.25 15.93 -1.88
C GLU A 334 -14.55 16.68 -0.74
N PHE A 335 -14.60 16.12 0.48
CA PHE A 335 -14.10 16.76 1.71
C PHE A 335 -12.68 16.34 2.08
N ALA A 336 -11.96 15.65 1.19
CA ALA A 336 -10.60 15.23 1.45
C ALA A 336 -9.66 16.40 1.74
N ARG A 337 -8.71 16.19 2.65
CA ARG A 337 -7.66 17.16 2.97
C ARG A 337 -6.47 17.02 2.03
N GLY A 338 -5.95 18.15 1.55
CA GLY A 338 -4.79 18.25 0.66
C GLY A 338 -4.23 19.68 0.57
N GLY A 339 -4.42 20.48 1.62
CA GLY A 339 -3.87 21.84 1.69
C GLY A 339 -2.36 21.86 1.92
N ASP A 340 -1.81 23.04 2.20
CA ASP A 340 -0.37 23.25 2.42
C ASP A 340 0.18 22.43 3.60
N ASP A 341 -0.67 22.10 4.57
CA ASP A 341 -0.36 21.23 5.70
C ASP A 341 -0.08 19.78 5.30
N MET A 342 -0.46 19.38 4.08
CA MET A 342 -0.28 18.04 3.53
C MET A 342 0.87 17.96 2.52
N ILE A 343 1.69 19.02 2.40
CA ILE A 343 2.86 19.01 1.51
C ILE A 343 3.91 18.00 2.03
N GLY A 344 4.35 17.12 1.13
CA GLY A 344 5.31 16.05 1.41
C GLY A 344 4.69 14.85 2.11
N ALA A 345 3.44 14.93 2.56
CA ALA A 345 2.77 13.86 3.28
C ALA A 345 2.53 12.65 2.37
N GLN A 346 2.82 11.46 2.89
CA GLN A 346 2.61 10.17 2.20
C GLN A 346 1.64 9.32 3.02
N ARG A 347 0.92 8.43 2.34
CA ARG A 347 -0.02 7.52 2.97
C ARG A 347 0.70 6.59 3.95
N THR A 348 0.13 6.42 5.13
CA THR A 348 0.56 5.40 6.10
C THR A 348 0.36 4.01 5.51
N GLY A 349 1.45 3.30 5.21
CA GLY A 349 1.37 1.89 4.80
C GLY A 349 0.93 0.98 5.95
N SER A 350 0.30 -0.15 5.62
CA SER A 350 0.07 -1.22 6.59
C SER A 350 1.40 -1.78 7.09
N LEU A 351 1.45 -2.17 8.37
CA LEU A 351 2.60 -2.88 8.94
C LEU A 351 2.44 -4.40 8.95
N ARG A 352 1.39 -4.95 8.34
CA ARG A 352 1.26 -6.40 8.18
C ARG A 352 2.20 -6.88 7.08
N ASN A 353 2.83 -8.03 7.31
CA ASN A 353 3.64 -8.74 6.31
C ASN A 353 4.84 -7.94 5.74
N LEU A 354 5.59 -7.22 6.59
CA LEU A 354 6.77 -6.43 6.18
C LEU A 354 8.05 -7.23 5.90
N ALA A 355 8.08 -8.52 6.26
CA ALA A 355 9.31 -9.33 6.21
C ALA A 355 9.94 -9.37 4.81
N ASP A 356 9.11 -9.46 3.78
CA ASP A 356 9.53 -9.66 2.39
C ASP A 356 9.26 -8.43 1.51
N THR A 357 9.12 -7.25 2.12
CA THR A 357 8.76 -6.00 1.42
C THR A 357 9.85 -4.93 1.52
N ALA A 358 11.07 -5.32 1.87
CA ALA A 358 12.22 -4.42 1.78
C ALA A 358 12.53 -4.11 0.30
N PRO A 359 13.09 -2.94 -0.02
CA PRO A 359 13.33 -1.80 0.87
C PRO A 359 12.04 -1.02 1.18
N TYR A 360 12.12 -0.14 2.18
CA TYR A 360 10.99 0.54 2.78
C TYR A 360 10.89 2.01 2.38
N MET A 361 9.74 2.60 2.71
CA MET A 361 9.34 3.97 2.38
C MET A 361 8.93 4.15 0.92
N HIS A 362 8.36 5.32 0.63
CA HIS A 362 7.63 5.58 -0.61
C HIS A 362 8.47 5.52 -1.90
N ALA A 363 9.79 5.60 -1.81
CA ALA A 363 10.74 5.43 -2.90
C ALA A 363 11.91 4.51 -2.52
N GLY A 364 11.68 3.60 -1.56
CA GLY A 364 12.65 2.56 -1.20
C GLY A 364 13.94 3.10 -0.59
N GLN A 365 13.87 4.23 0.11
CA GLN A 365 15.04 4.96 0.59
C GLN A 365 15.75 4.30 1.76
N ILE A 366 15.07 3.38 2.45
CA ILE A 366 15.58 2.76 3.68
C ILE A 366 15.61 1.24 3.49
N ALA A 367 16.77 0.62 3.65
CA ALA A 367 16.96 -0.77 3.25
C ALA A 367 16.42 -1.76 4.29
N THR A 368 16.45 -1.39 5.58
CA THR A 368 16.12 -2.31 6.69
C THR A 368 15.11 -1.71 7.66
N LEU A 369 14.33 -2.55 8.35
CA LEU A 369 13.40 -2.08 9.38
C LEU A 369 14.15 -1.46 10.58
N GLU A 370 15.38 -1.89 10.84
CA GLU A 370 16.27 -1.29 11.83
C GLU A 370 16.56 0.18 11.50
N GLU A 371 16.91 0.47 10.24
CA GLU A 371 17.11 1.84 9.77
C GLU A 371 15.80 2.64 9.77
N VAL A 372 14.65 2.01 9.49
CA VAL A 372 13.34 2.66 9.64
C VAL A 372 13.09 3.07 11.08
N ILE A 373 13.38 2.19 12.05
CA ILE A 373 13.25 2.53 13.48
C ILE A 373 14.21 3.65 13.86
N ASP A 374 15.44 3.64 13.34
CA ASP A 374 16.42 4.70 13.58
C ASP A 374 15.96 6.06 13.00
N HIS A 375 15.32 6.05 11.83
CA HIS A 375 14.71 7.24 11.23
C HIS A 375 13.66 7.88 12.17
N TYR A 376 12.75 7.09 12.73
CA TYR A 376 11.75 7.60 13.69
C TYR A 376 12.35 7.98 15.04
N VAL A 377 13.44 7.35 15.46
CA VAL A 377 14.18 7.73 16.68
C VAL A 377 14.82 9.11 16.53
N ALA A 378 15.42 9.40 15.37
CA ALA A 378 15.98 10.71 15.07
C ALA A 378 14.89 11.77 14.85
N ALA A 379 13.88 11.44 14.03
CA ALA A 379 12.79 12.33 13.61
C ALA A 379 13.31 13.71 13.15
N ASP A 380 14.21 13.70 12.16
CA ASP A 380 14.84 14.90 11.63
C ASP A 380 13.84 15.87 10.98
N ILE A 381 14.24 17.13 10.81
CA ILE A 381 13.38 18.16 10.22
C ILE A 381 13.09 17.84 8.75
N ALA A 382 11.83 17.97 8.34
CA ALA A 382 11.44 17.78 6.95
C ALA A 382 12.02 18.87 6.03
N VAL A 383 12.54 18.46 4.87
CA VAL A 383 13.04 19.37 3.83
C VAL A 383 11.90 20.21 3.22
N ILE A 384 10.72 19.61 3.09
CA ILE A 384 9.49 20.26 2.62
C ILE A 384 8.35 19.93 3.59
N GLY A 385 7.46 20.88 3.84
CA GLY A 385 6.33 20.70 4.76
C GLY A 385 6.77 20.67 6.23
N HIS A 386 6.14 19.80 7.03
CA HIS A 386 6.37 19.67 8.47
C HIS A 386 6.52 18.20 8.86
N ASN A 387 7.55 17.86 9.65
CA ASN A 387 7.66 16.51 10.21
C ASN A 387 6.71 16.34 11.39
N GLU A 388 5.77 15.40 11.29
CA GLU A 388 4.82 15.07 12.36
C GLU A 388 5.40 14.08 13.38
N ALA A 389 6.47 13.36 13.03
CA ALA A 389 7.18 12.49 13.94
C ALA A 389 7.96 13.30 14.99
N LYS A 390 8.11 12.73 16.18
CA LYS A 390 8.86 13.33 17.30
C LYS A 390 10.04 12.45 17.67
N PRO A 391 11.20 13.02 18.03
CA PRO A 391 12.37 12.23 18.42
C PRO A 391 12.04 11.28 19.57
N LEU A 392 12.44 10.02 19.43
CA LEU A 392 12.17 8.99 20.42
C LEU A 392 13.45 8.64 21.17
N ASN A 393 13.44 8.80 22.50
CA ASN A 393 14.59 8.40 23.32
C ASN A 393 14.58 6.88 23.61
N LEU A 394 14.76 6.07 22.56
CA LEU A 394 14.78 4.61 22.66
C LEU A 394 16.19 4.07 22.89
N ARG A 395 16.30 3.08 23.79
CA ARG A 395 17.55 2.34 24.03
C ARG A 395 17.80 1.31 22.93
N ALA A 396 19.03 0.81 22.83
CA ALA A 396 19.39 -0.23 21.87
C ALA A 396 18.49 -1.49 22.00
N ILE A 397 18.21 -1.93 23.23
CA ILE A 397 17.29 -3.06 23.47
C ILE A 397 15.85 -2.75 23.06
N GLU A 398 15.38 -1.52 23.22
CA GLU A 398 14.02 -1.12 22.89
C GLU A 398 13.79 -1.08 21.37
N LYS A 399 14.79 -0.62 20.60
CA LYS A 399 14.78 -0.70 19.14
C LYS A 399 14.67 -2.15 18.66
N ARG A 400 15.47 -3.06 19.24
CA ARG A 400 15.40 -4.51 18.94
C ARG A 400 14.04 -5.12 19.31
N GLN A 401 13.45 -4.69 20.42
CA GLN A 401 12.13 -5.16 20.85
C GLN A 401 11.03 -4.69 19.89
N LEU A 402 11.05 -3.43 19.47
CA LEU A 402 10.14 -2.92 18.43
C LEU A 402 10.28 -3.70 17.12
N ARG A 403 11.51 -3.90 16.65
CA ARG A 403 11.79 -4.73 15.47
C ARG A 403 11.19 -6.13 15.61
N ALA A 404 11.40 -6.77 16.77
CA ALA A 404 10.84 -8.08 17.04
C ALA A 404 9.30 -8.08 17.01
N PHE A 405 8.66 -7.03 17.55
CA PHE A 405 7.21 -6.88 17.44
C PHE A 405 6.73 -6.78 15.99
N LEU A 406 7.41 -6.01 15.14
CA LEU A 406 7.09 -5.96 13.71
C LEU A 406 7.20 -7.35 13.05
N ASP A 407 8.13 -8.21 13.49
CA ASP A 407 8.19 -9.59 13.01
C ASP A 407 6.92 -10.40 13.36
N ALA A 408 6.29 -10.10 14.50
CA ALA A 408 5.06 -10.79 14.93
C ALA A 408 3.83 -10.41 14.08
N LEU A 409 3.95 -9.42 13.19
CA LEU A 409 2.89 -8.98 12.28
C LEU A 409 2.94 -9.69 10.92
N ASN A 410 3.89 -10.61 10.72
CA ASN A 410 3.97 -11.44 9.54
C ASN A 410 3.13 -12.71 9.74
N GLY A 411 2.22 -12.96 8.81
CA GLY A 411 1.35 -14.13 8.77
C GLY A 411 1.12 -14.58 7.32
N ALA A 412 0.63 -15.81 7.16
CA ALA A 412 0.19 -16.28 5.85
C ALA A 412 -0.98 -15.43 5.34
N LEU A 413 -1.12 -15.31 4.02
CA LEU A 413 -2.29 -14.64 3.43
C LEU A 413 -3.55 -15.48 3.68
N ALA A 414 -4.68 -14.83 3.96
CA ALA A 414 -6.00 -15.46 3.99
C ALA A 414 -6.64 -15.44 2.59
N THR A 415 -5.82 -15.68 1.57
CA THR A 415 -6.20 -15.66 0.16
C THR A 415 -6.14 -17.09 -0.37
N GLU A 416 -7.17 -17.52 -1.11
CA GLU A 416 -7.15 -18.86 -1.72
C GLU A 416 -5.97 -19.00 -2.70
N ASP A 417 -5.27 -20.14 -2.67
CA ASP A 417 -4.05 -20.37 -3.48
C ASP A 417 -4.24 -20.12 -4.98
N ARG A 418 -5.44 -20.42 -5.51
CA ARG A 418 -5.77 -20.17 -6.93
C ARG A 418 -5.60 -18.70 -7.32
N TRP A 419 -5.80 -17.76 -6.40
CA TRP A 419 -5.65 -16.32 -6.65
C TRP A 419 -4.20 -15.86 -6.56
N LEU A 420 -3.31 -16.66 -5.97
CA LEU A 420 -1.89 -16.34 -5.79
C LEU A 420 -1.01 -16.89 -6.92
N GLN A 421 -1.57 -17.69 -7.81
CA GLN A 421 -0.87 -18.30 -8.94
C GLN A 421 -1.41 -17.74 -10.26
N PRO A 422 -0.60 -17.71 -11.33
CA PRO A 422 -1.12 -17.43 -12.66
C PRO A 422 -2.25 -18.40 -13.02
N PRO A 423 -3.35 -17.94 -13.66
CA PRO A 423 -4.39 -18.84 -14.13
C PRO A 423 -3.83 -19.90 -15.08
N ALA A 424 -4.41 -21.10 -15.05
CA ALA A 424 -4.11 -22.12 -16.06
C ALA A 424 -4.51 -21.59 -17.44
N ARG A 425 -3.61 -21.77 -18.42
CA ARG A 425 -3.85 -21.39 -19.82
C ARG A 425 -4.79 -22.36 -20.51
#